data_AF-A0A1V5DVZ1-F1
#
_entry.id   AF-A0A1V5DVZ1-F1
#
_cell.length_a   1.000
_cell.length_b   1.000
_cell.length_c   1.000
_cell.angle_alpha   90.00
_cell.angle_beta   90.00
_cell.angle_gamma   90.00
#
_symmetry.space_group_name_H-M   'P 1'
#
loop_
_entity.id
_entity.type
_entity.pdbx_description
1 polymer ?
#
loop_
_entity_poly.entity_id
_entity_poly.type
_entity_poly.pdbx_seq_one_letter_code
_entity_poly.pdbx_strand_id
1 'polypeptide(L)'
;MKSSPSRNNYLLPAALLLIMLMGCGFKGNPAPYSVPPVEKQVIEGLEAFSTEKTVTLQWRLNDKNGIINSIDIERSEAGTPGNECKNCPRTFTKIGRISVKAETTAEKEPGMLSFTDINVERGRIYGYRLLLCEGNGNCSEASTIEVNFK
;
A
#
# COMPACT_ATOMS: atom_id res chain seq x y z
N MET A 1 -67.22 -36.10 58.44
CA MET A 1 -66.39 -36.72 57.37
C MET A 1 -65.30 -35.74 56.98
N LYS A 2 -64.04 -36.22 56.98
CA LYS A 2 -62.82 -35.49 56.62
C LYS A 2 -62.70 -35.39 55.10
N SER A 3 -62.40 -34.22 54.54
CA SER A 3 -61.77 -34.11 53.22
C SER A 3 -60.72 -32.98 53.23
N SER A 4 -59.66 -33.24 52.48
CA SER A 4 -58.28 -32.79 52.65
C SER A 4 -57.99 -31.32 52.24
N PRO A 5 -56.86 -30.73 52.69
CA PRO A 5 -56.40 -29.43 52.20
C PRO A 5 -55.84 -29.55 50.76
N SER A 6 -56.25 -28.67 49.85
CA SER A 6 -55.72 -28.60 48.48
C SER A 6 -54.31 -28.01 48.48
N ARG A 7 -53.33 -28.88 48.70
CA ARG A 7 -51.91 -28.57 48.62
C ARG A 7 -51.45 -28.61 47.16
N ASN A 8 -51.72 -27.55 46.38
CA ASN A 8 -50.95 -27.23 45.16
C ASN A 8 -51.49 -25.98 44.45
N ASN A 9 -50.98 -24.80 44.79
CA ASN A 9 -51.19 -23.58 43.99
C ASN A 9 -49.87 -22.86 43.65
N TYR A 10 -48.73 -23.46 43.96
CA TYR A 10 -47.40 -22.90 43.71
C TYR A 10 -46.71 -23.47 42.45
N LEU A 11 -47.31 -24.47 41.79
CA LEU A 11 -46.75 -25.08 40.57
C LEU A 11 -46.85 -24.18 39.34
N LEU A 12 -47.94 -23.41 39.23
CA LEU A 12 -48.17 -22.46 38.13
C LEU A 12 -47.18 -21.29 38.09
N PRO A 13 -46.91 -20.56 39.21
CA PRO A 13 -45.93 -19.48 39.19
C PRO A 13 -44.48 -19.98 39.03
N ALA A 14 -44.16 -21.19 39.51
CA ALA A 14 -42.84 -21.79 39.37
C ALA A 14 -42.52 -22.16 37.90
N ALA A 15 -43.51 -22.66 37.16
CA ALA A 15 -43.34 -22.98 35.74
C ALA A 15 -43.13 -21.72 34.87
N LEU A 16 -43.78 -20.60 35.20
CA LEU A 16 -43.64 -19.35 34.47
C LEU A 16 -42.24 -18.70 34.64
N LEU A 17 -41.63 -18.86 35.82
CA LEU A 17 -40.30 -18.35 36.13
C LEU A 17 -39.20 -19.11 35.36
N LEU A 18 -39.39 -20.40 35.10
CA LEU A 18 -38.44 -21.26 34.39
C LEU A 18 -38.33 -20.93 32.88
N ILE A 19 -39.39 -20.41 32.26
CA ILE A 19 -39.41 -20.05 30.83
C ILE A 19 -38.56 -18.78 30.58
N MET A 20 -38.52 -17.86 31.54
CA MET A 20 -37.72 -16.63 31.46
C MET A 20 -36.19 -16.87 31.50
N LEU A 21 -35.76 -18.05 31.95
CA LEU A 21 -34.34 -18.41 32.10
C LEU A 21 -33.76 -19.17 30.89
N MET A 22 -34.57 -19.54 29.89
CA MET A 22 -34.10 -20.26 28.70
C MET A 22 -33.62 -19.36 27.55
N GLY A 23 -33.50 -18.04 27.79
CA GLY A 23 -32.93 -17.10 26.83
C GLY A 23 -31.40 -17.07 26.85
N CYS A 24 -30.73 -18.14 26.42
CA CYS A 24 -29.30 -18.07 26.10
C CYS A 24 -29.12 -17.27 24.80
N GLY A 25 -28.86 -15.98 24.92
CA GLY A 25 -28.56 -15.11 23.79
C GLY A 25 -27.26 -15.55 23.11
N PHE A 26 -27.36 -16.27 21.99
CA PHE A 26 -26.23 -16.49 21.10
C PHE A 26 -25.91 -15.18 20.38
N LYS A 27 -25.05 -14.36 20.98
CA LYS A 27 -24.51 -13.16 20.35
C LYS A 27 -23.57 -13.62 19.24
N GLY A 28 -24.13 -13.77 18.03
CA GLY A 28 -23.34 -14.11 16.86
C GLY A 28 -22.17 -13.15 16.71
N ASN A 29 -20.99 -13.69 16.38
CA ASN A 29 -19.86 -12.84 16.04
C ASN A 29 -20.29 -11.91 14.89
N PRO A 30 -19.97 -10.61 14.95
CA PRO A 30 -20.23 -9.71 13.84
C PRO A 30 -19.61 -10.32 12.58
N ALA A 31 -20.42 -10.47 11.53
CA ALA A 31 -19.93 -10.98 10.27
C ALA A 31 -18.76 -10.10 9.80
N PRO A 32 -17.63 -10.68 9.36
CA PRO A 32 -16.55 -9.89 8.80
C PRO A 32 -17.11 -9.07 7.65
N TYR A 33 -16.95 -7.74 7.72
CA TYR A 33 -17.27 -6.91 6.58
C TYR A 33 -16.38 -7.34 5.40
N SER A 34 -17.00 -7.57 4.25
CA SER A 34 -16.28 -7.76 3.00
C SER A 34 -15.58 -6.44 2.68
N VAL A 35 -14.28 -6.34 2.98
CA VAL A 35 -13.48 -5.19 2.57
C VAL A 35 -13.38 -5.28 1.05
N PRO A 36 -13.93 -4.33 0.27
CA PRO A 36 -13.75 -4.33 -1.17
C PRO A 36 -12.23 -4.27 -1.45
N PRO A 37 -11.75 -4.93 -2.52
CA PRO A 37 -10.34 -4.89 -2.85
C PRO A 37 -9.93 -3.43 -3.01
N VAL A 38 -8.99 -2.99 -2.17
CA VAL A 38 -8.38 -1.67 -2.32
C VAL A 38 -7.67 -1.69 -3.66
N GLU A 39 -8.19 -0.91 -4.60
CA GLU A 39 -7.55 -0.73 -5.89
C GLU A 39 -6.22 -0.01 -5.65
N LYS A 40 -5.12 -0.79 -5.67
CA LYS A 40 -3.78 -0.28 -5.37
C LYS A 40 -3.36 0.66 -6.48
N GLN A 41 -2.79 1.80 -6.12
CA GLN A 41 -2.06 2.62 -7.10
C GLN A 41 -0.81 1.87 -7.52
N VAL A 42 -0.54 1.83 -8.83
CA VAL A 42 0.54 1.04 -9.39
C VAL A 42 1.39 1.89 -10.31
N ILE A 43 2.70 1.68 -10.23
CA ILE A 43 3.65 2.09 -11.24
C ILE A 43 3.80 0.93 -12.23
N GLU A 44 3.46 1.17 -13.48
CA GLU A 44 3.55 0.19 -14.55
C GLU A 44 4.74 0.52 -15.46
N GLY A 45 5.49 -0.51 -15.86
CA GLY A 45 6.56 -0.39 -16.85
C GLY A 45 7.65 0.60 -16.46
N LEU A 46 8.16 0.55 -15.23
CA LEU A 46 9.35 1.32 -14.87
C LEU A 46 10.54 0.84 -15.70
N GLU A 47 11.04 1.74 -16.54
CA GLU A 47 12.20 1.52 -17.39
C GLU A 47 13.26 2.58 -17.12
N ALA A 48 14.51 2.23 -17.41
CA ALA A 48 15.64 3.12 -17.27
C ALA A 48 16.48 3.12 -18.55
N PHE A 49 16.67 4.30 -19.11
CA PHE A 49 17.46 4.55 -20.30
C PHE A 49 18.74 5.27 -19.92
N SER A 50 19.88 4.69 -20.28
CA SER A 50 21.18 5.33 -20.08
C SER A 50 21.62 6.04 -21.36
N THR A 51 22.08 7.28 -21.21
CA THR A 51 22.83 8.01 -22.25
C THR A 51 24.28 8.15 -21.81
N GLU A 52 25.09 8.90 -22.55
CA GLU A 52 26.49 9.11 -22.19
C GLU A 52 26.74 9.77 -20.82
N LYS A 53 25.77 10.54 -20.31
CA LYS A 53 25.92 11.39 -19.10
C LYS A 53 24.74 11.32 -18.15
N THR A 54 23.66 10.64 -18.52
CA THR A 54 22.41 10.67 -17.75
C THR A 54 21.75 9.30 -17.70
N VAL A 55 20.96 9.09 -16.67
CA VAL A 55 19.99 8.00 -16.61
C VAL A 55 18.59 8.61 -16.56
N THR A 56 17.77 8.29 -17.55
CA THR A 56 16.36 8.70 -17.59
C THR A 56 15.49 7.53 -17.18
N LEU A 57 14.75 7.72 -16.09
CA LEU A 57 13.69 6.83 -15.65
C LEU A 57 12.38 7.23 -16.35
N GLN A 58 11.62 6.25 -16.81
CA GLN A 58 10.31 6.46 -17.41
C GLN A 58 9.33 5.42 -16.89
N TRP A 59 8.10 5.82 -16.60
CA TRP A 59 7.08 4.92 -16.09
C TRP A 59 5.67 5.47 -16.34
N ARG A 60 4.69 4.58 -16.20
CA ARG A 60 3.28 4.95 -16.19
C ARG A 60 2.71 4.92 -14.78
N LEU A 61 2.06 6.00 -14.37
CA LEU A 61 1.29 6.04 -13.13
C LEU A 61 -0.17 5.70 -13.39
N ASN A 62 -0.68 4.70 -12.67
CA ASN A 62 -2.09 4.37 -12.62
C ASN A 62 -2.66 4.76 -11.26
N ASP A 63 -3.16 5.99 -11.15
CA ASP A 63 -3.79 6.54 -9.96
C ASP A 63 -5.26 6.90 -10.23
N LYS A 64 -6.12 5.88 -10.23
CA LYS A 64 -7.55 6.02 -10.52
C LYS A 64 -8.29 6.93 -9.54
N ASN A 65 -7.82 7.00 -8.30
CA ASN A 65 -8.46 7.77 -7.24
C ASN A 65 -7.88 9.19 -7.09
N GLY A 66 -6.82 9.53 -7.83
CA GLY A 66 -6.16 10.84 -7.75
C GLY A 66 -5.57 11.16 -6.37
N ILE A 67 -5.21 10.13 -5.61
CA ILE A 67 -4.73 10.26 -4.22
C ILE A 67 -3.25 10.65 -4.21
N ILE A 68 -2.49 10.22 -5.22
CA ILE A 68 -1.05 10.47 -5.28
C ILE A 68 -0.81 11.92 -5.72
N ASN A 69 -0.19 12.69 -4.83
CA ASN A 69 0.17 14.08 -5.10
C ASN A 69 1.56 14.19 -5.73
N SER A 70 2.50 13.34 -5.30
CA SER A 70 3.87 13.37 -5.78
C SER A 70 4.52 12.00 -5.79
N ILE A 71 5.58 11.87 -6.58
CA ILE A 71 6.46 10.71 -6.60
C ILE A 71 7.84 11.14 -6.15
N ASP A 72 8.36 10.51 -5.09
CA ASP A 72 9.73 10.69 -4.66
C ASP A 72 10.64 9.68 -5.38
N ILE A 73 11.75 10.18 -5.90
CA ILE A 73 12.74 9.39 -6.61
C ILE A 73 13.98 9.30 -5.72
N GLU A 74 14.35 8.07 -5.38
CA GLU A 74 15.53 7.80 -4.59
C GLU A 74 16.50 6.90 -5.34
N ARG A 75 17.78 7.08 -5.05
CA ARG A 75 18.90 6.37 -5.67
C ARG A 75 19.84 5.81 -4.61
N SER A 76 20.34 4.61 -4.89
CA SER A 76 21.45 3.97 -4.19
C SER A 76 22.56 3.65 -5.19
N GLU A 77 23.80 3.57 -4.70
CA GLU A 77 24.94 3.06 -5.46
C GLU A 77 25.27 1.65 -4.98
N ALA A 78 25.37 0.71 -5.91
CA ALA A 78 25.67 -0.71 -5.64
C ALA A 78 27.17 -1.03 -5.67
N GLY A 79 27.98 -0.09 -6.19
CA GLY A 79 29.38 -0.28 -6.52
C GLY A 79 29.63 -0.28 -8.03
N THR A 80 30.64 -1.04 -8.45
CA THR A 80 31.04 -1.21 -9.86
C THR A 80 30.78 -2.64 -10.33
N PRO A 81 30.64 -2.89 -11.65
CA PRO A 81 30.51 -4.24 -12.18
C PRO A 81 31.62 -5.16 -11.67
N GLY A 82 31.25 -6.31 -11.11
CA GLY A 82 32.20 -7.28 -10.53
C GLY A 82 32.68 -6.97 -9.10
N ASN A 83 32.39 -5.79 -8.56
CA ASN A 83 32.62 -5.43 -7.16
C ASN A 83 31.34 -4.88 -6.50
N GLU A 84 30.21 -5.42 -6.95
CA GLU A 84 28.88 -5.01 -6.54
C GLU A 84 28.44 -5.74 -5.27
N CYS A 85 27.95 -5.00 -4.28
CA CYS A 85 27.46 -5.63 -3.06
C CYS A 85 26.03 -6.13 -3.23
N LYS A 86 25.90 -7.43 -3.50
CA LYS A 86 24.62 -8.09 -3.78
C LYS A 86 23.67 -8.15 -2.56
N ASN A 87 24.22 -8.30 -1.36
CA ASN A 87 23.43 -8.49 -0.12
C ASN A 87 23.67 -7.42 0.94
N CYS A 88 24.30 -6.29 0.58
CA CYS A 88 24.43 -5.18 1.51
C CYS A 88 23.09 -4.46 1.66
N PRO A 89 22.74 -3.99 2.86
CA PRO A 89 21.72 -2.98 3.03
C PRO A 89 21.99 -1.80 2.09
N ARG A 90 21.06 -1.51 1.18
CA ARG A 90 21.19 -0.38 0.26
C ARG A 90 20.76 0.89 0.98
N THR A 91 21.61 1.91 0.90
CA THR A 91 21.27 3.26 1.38
C THR A 91 20.71 4.04 0.21
N PHE A 92 19.41 4.29 0.22
CA PHE A 92 18.75 5.14 -0.75
C PHE A 92 18.78 6.59 -0.29
N THR A 93 19.06 7.47 -1.23
CA THR A 93 19.07 8.92 -1.03
C THR A 93 18.11 9.56 -2.01
N LYS A 94 17.31 10.51 -1.53
CA LYS A 94 16.36 11.23 -2.38
C LYS A 94 17.11 12.15 -3.34
N ILE A 95 16.84 11.96 -4.63
CA ILE A 95 17.45 12.76 -5.72
C ILE A 95 16.43 13.63 -6.44
N GLY A 96 15.13 13.40 -6.24
CA GLY A 96 14.10 14.16 -6.91
C GLY A 96 12.70 13.97 -6.34
N ARG A 97 11.80 14.84 -6.77
CA ARG A 97 10.35 14.76 -6.54
C ARG A 97 9.63 15.26 -7.78
N ILE A 98 8.63 14.51 -8.24
CA ILE A 98 7.73 14.92 -9.31
C ILE A 98 6.35 15.18 -8.73
N SER A 99 5.73 16.29 -9.10
CA SER A 99 4.32 16.55 -8.78
C SER A 99 3.42 15.95 -9.86
N VAL A 100 2.54 15.03 -9.49
CA VAL A 100 1.65 14.35 -10.45
C VAL A 100 0.68 15.34 -11.09
N LYS A 101 0.12 16.27 -10.32
CA LYS A 101 -0.86 17.26 -10.79
C LYS A 101 -0.28 18.27 -11.78
N ALA A 102 0.98 18.66 -11.60
CA ALA A 102 1.64 19.58 -12.51
C ALA A 102 1.95 18.93 -13.86
N GLU A 103 2.41 17.67 -13.83
CA GLU A 103 2.82 16.94 -15.04
C GLU A 103 1.64 16.48 -15.91
N THR A 104 0.48 16.17 -15.32
CA THR A 104 -0.72 15.78 -16.08
C THR A 104 -1.41 16.95 -16.79
N THR A 105 -1.00 18.19 -16.52
CA THR A 105 -1.55 19.40 -17.17
C THR A 105 -0.78 19.80 -18.43
N ALA A 106 0.45 19.30 -18.59
CA ALA A 106 1.22 19.48 -19.82
C ALA A 106 0.70 18.53 -20.92
N GLU A 107 0.88 18.87 -22.20
CA GLU A 107 0.48 18.08 -23.40
C GLU A 107 1.14 16.68 -23.53
N LYS A 108 1.63 16.10 -22.42
CA LYS A 108 2.19 14.75 -22.35
C LYS A 108 1.06 13.72 -22.35
N GLU A 109 1.35 12.50 -22.80
CA GLU A 109 0.41 11.39 -22.67
C GLU A 109 -0.04 11.23 -21.21
N PRO A 110 -1.35 11.11 -20.95
CA PRO A 110 -1.86 11.04 -19.58
C PRO A 110 -1.27 9.84 -18.84
N GLY A 111 -0.61 10.14 -17.73
CA GLY A 111 -0.02 9.17 -16.81
C GLY A 111 1.42 8.75 -17.15
N MET A 112 2.00 9.18 -18.28
CA MET A 112 3.41 8.91 -18.58
C MET A 112 4.31 9.96 -17.92
N LEU A 113 5.21 9.50 -17.05
CA LEU A 113 6.11 10.35 -16.27
C LEU A 113 7.56 9.95 -16.51
N SER A 114 8.47 10.90 -16.35
CA SER A 114 9.91 10.64 -16.46
C SER A 114 10.73 11.53 -15.53
N PHE A 115 11.90 11.02 -15.15
CA PHE A 115 12.89 11.71 -14.34
C PHE A 115 14.28 11.48 -14.92
N THR A 116 15.08 12.54 -15.06
CA THR A 116 16.46 12.43 -15.55
C THR A 116 17.45 12.71 -14.42
N ASP A 117 18.25 11.69 -14.09
CA ASP A 117 19.40 11.82 -13.22
C ASP A 117 20.64 12.20 -14.04
N ILE A 118 21.21 13.37 -13.72
CA ILE A 118 22.41 13.91 -14.35
C ILE A 118 23.68 13.68 -13.50
N ASN A 119 23.52 13.22 -12.26
CA ASN A 119 24.61 13.07 -11.30
C ASN A 119 25.13 11.63 -11.27
N VAL A 120 25.37 11.05 -12.44
CA VAL A 120 25.78 9.66 -12.64
C VAL A 120 27.21 9.56 -13.20
N GLU A 121 27.95 8.54 -12.78
CA GLU A 121 29.32 8.26 -13.17
C GLU A 121 29.38 6.93 -13.91
N ARG A 122 30.07 6.90 -15.07
CA ARG A 122 30.26 5.66 -15.85
C ARG A 122 30.99 4.59 -15.03
N GLY A 123 30.65 3.34 -15.31
CA GLY A 123 31.18 2.18 -14.60
C GLY A 123 30.55 1.94 -13.23
N ARG A 124 29.49 2.68 -12.87
CA ARG A 124 28.74 2.49 -11.62
C ARG A 124 27.44 1.74 -11.85
N ILE A 125 26.95 1.12 -10.78
CA ILE A 125 25.65 0.46 -10.76
C ILE A 125 24.76 1.23 -9.79
N TYR A 126 23.59 1.63 -10.29
CA TYR A 126 22.63 2.44 -9.57
C TYR A 126 21.33 1.66 -9.35
N GLY A 127 20.84 1.65 -8.12
CA GLY A 127 19.50 1.19 -7.79
C GLY A 127 18.57 2.40 -7.62
N TYR A 128 17.51 2.48 -8.41
CA TYR A 128 16.48 3.50 -8.28
C TYR A 128 15.22 2.91 -7.68
N ARG A 129 14.54 3.67 -6.83
CA ARG A 129 13.19 3.34 -6.38
C ARG A 129 12.29 4.56 -6.41
N LEU A 130 11.02 4.28 -6.66
CA LEU A 130 9.96 5.27 -6.72
C LEU A 130 9.03 5.07 -5.52
N LEU A 131 8.76 6.16 -4.80
CA LEU A 131 7.80 6.19 -3.71
C LEU A 131 6.59 7.04 -4.12
N LEU A 132 5.39 6.45 -4.04
CA LEU A 132 4.15 7.17 -4.25
C LEU A 132 3.78 7.88 -2.95
N CYS A 133 3.61 9.21 -3.01
CA CYS A 133 3.32 10.04 -1.85
C CYS A 133 1.95 10.69 -1.97
N GLU A 134 1.13 10.51 -0.94
CA GLU A 134 -0.19 11.12 -0.79
C GLU A 134 -0.09 12.56 -0.26
N GLY A 135 -1.21 13.30 -0.26
CA GLY A 135 -1.25 14.67 0.24
C GLY A 135 -1.04 14.85 1.74
N ASN A 136 -1.19 13.79 2.53
CA ASN A 136 -0.90 13.77 3.96
C ASN A 136 0.60 13.54 4.27
N GLY A 137 1.43 13.34 3.25
CA GLY A 137 2.87 13.08 3.41
C GLY A 137 3.24 11.60 3.58
N ASN A 138 2.27 10.68 3.59
CA ASN A 138 2.54 9.25 3.60
C ASN A 138 3.11 8.83 2.23
N CYS A 139 4.25 8.15 2.26
CA CYS A 139 4.89 7.62 1.08
C CYS A 139 5.09 6.11 1.21
N SER A 140 4.80 5.38 0.13
CA SER A 140 5.03 3.93 0.04
C SER A 140 5.89 3.60 -1.17
N GLU A 141 6.85 2.70 -1.00
CA GLU A 141 7.62 2.16 -2.12
C GLU A 141 6.69 1.46 -3.12
N ALA A 142 6.86 1.76 -4.40
CA ALA A 142 5.99 1.27 -5.46
C ALA A 142 6.73 0.49 -6.55
N SER A 143 7.95 0.89 -6.90
CA SER A 143 8.76 0.17 -7.90
C SER A 143 10.24 0.44 -7.71
N THR A 144 11.06 -0.53 -8.10
CA THR A 144 12.52 -0.51 -7.95
C THR A 144 13.16 -1.11 -9.20
N ILE A 145 14.25 -0.52 -9.68
CA ILE A 145 15.02 -0.97 -10.83
C ILE A 145 16.52 -0.76 -10.61
N GLU A 146 17.37 -1.65 -11.12
CA GLU A 146 18.82 -1.51 -11.09
C GLU A 146 19.36 -1.28 -12.50
N VAL A 147 20.34 -0.38 -12.62
CA VAL A 147 20.92 0.06 -13.89
C VAL A 147 22.44 0.00 -13.78
N ASN A 148 23.06 -0.73 -14.71
CA ASN A 148 24.51 -0.70 -14.90
C ASN A 148 24.85 0.40 -15.92
N PHE A 149 25.42 1.51 -15.45
CA PHE A 149 25.74 2.66 -16.26
C PHE A 149 27.13 2.51 -16.88
N LYS A 150 27.18 2.08 -18.14
CA LYS A 150 28.41 1.76 -18.88
C LYS A 150 29.00 2.97 -19.58
#